data_AF-A0AA42YF82-F1
#
_entry.id   AF-A0AA42YF82-F1
#
_cell.length_a   1.000
_cell.length_b   1.000
_cell.length_c   1.000
_cell.angle_alpha   90.00
_cell.angle_beta   90.00
_cell.angle_gamma   90.00
#
_symmetry.space_group_name_H-M   'P 1'
#
loop_
_entity.id
_entity.type
_entity.pdbx_description
1 polymer ?
#
loop_
_entity_poly.entity_id
_entity_poly.type
_entity_poly.pdbx_seq_one_letter_code
_entity_poly.pdbx_strand_id
1 'polypeptide(L)'
;MANITSTQLAELLIGIARAQQAIADAAESQRVGFKGHLASALQTAARNRNTGHTPTLMDFPSRVLLAHQGRSGPDLEQITRDLEALLNQPS
;
A
#
# COMPACT_ATOMS: atom_id res chain seq x y z
N MET A 1 -21.90 -15.22 -5.93
CA MET A 1 -20.92 -14.25 -5.38
C MET A 1 -19.55 -14.67 -5.88
N ALA A 2 -18.75 -13.76 -6.43
CA ALA A 2 -17.38 -14.08 -6.79
C ALA A 2 -16.56 -14.29 -5.51
N ASN A 3 -15.89 -15.43 -5.39
CA ASN A 3 -14.98 -15.71 -4.28
C ASN A 3 -13.59 -15.19 -4.66
N ILE A 4 -13.12 -14.12 -4.02
CA ILE A 4 -11.83 -13.48 -4.31
C ILE A 4 -10.75 -14.18 -3.48
N THR A 5 -9.72 -14.70 -4.13
CA THR A 5 -8.56 -15.29 -3.44
C THR A 5 -7.62 -14.22 -2.89
N SER A 6 -6.78 -14.54 -1.91
CA SER A 6 -5.76 -13.61 -1.38
C SER A 6 -4.86 -13.07 -2.49
N THR A 7 -4.48 -13.91 -3.45
CA THR A 7 -3.70 -13.49 -4.63
C THR A 7 -4.45 -12.48 -5.48
N GLN A 8 -5.73 -12.72 -5.80
CA GLN A 8 -6.54 -11.78 -6.58
C GLN A 8 -6.76 -10.45 -5.84
N LEU A 9 -6.89 -10.50 -4.51
CA LEU A 9 -6.97 -9.29 -3.70
C LEU A 9 -5.63 -8.54 -3.69
N ALA A 10 -4.49 -9.24 -3.61
CA ALA A 10 -3.16 -8.64 -3.71
C ALA A 10 -2.93 -7.99 -5.08
N GLU A 11 -3.32 -8.65 -6.18
CA GLU A 11 -3.29 -8.08 -7.54
C GLU A 11 -4.13 -6.80 -7.63
N LEU A 12 -5.33 -6.80 -7.05
CA LEU A 12 -6.19 -5.63 -7.01
C LEU A 12 -5.56 -4.47 -6.22
N LEU A 13 -4.96 -4.76 -5.06
CA LEU A 13 -4.26 -3.76 -4.25
C LEU A 13 -3.06 -3.16 -4.98
N ILE A 14 -2.30 -3.98 -5.72
CA ILE A 14 -1.20 -3.50 -6.57
C ILE A 14 -1.74 -2.62 -7.70
N GLY A 15 -2.84 -3.02 -8.34
CA GLY A 15 -3.52 -2.23 -9.37
C GLY A 15 -3.98 -0.86 -8.85
N ILE A 16 -4.57 -0.83 -7.65
CA ILE A 16 -4.97 0.41 -6.96
C ILE A 16 -3.75 1.29 -6.68
N ALA A 17 -2.68 0.72 -6.13
CA ALA A 17 -1.45 1.46 -5.84
C ALA A 17 -0.81 2.03 -7.12
N ARG A 18 -0.84 1.30 -8.24
CA ARG A 18 -0.38 1.78 -9.54
C ARG A 18 -1.21 2.98 -10.02
N ALA A 19 -2.53 2.93 -9.89
CA ALA A 19 -3.41 4.05 -10.24
C ALA A 19 -3.12 5.28 -9.36
N GLN A 20 -2.92 5.08 -8.06
CA GLN A 20 -2.54 6.14 -7.12
C GLN A 20 -1.15 6.73 -7.44
N GLN A 21 -0.21 5.90 -7.89
CA GLN A 21 1.10 6.36 -8.34
C GLN A 21 1.00 7.28 -9.56
N ALA A 22 0.13 6.96 -10.53
CA ALA A 22 -0.10 7.83 -11.68
C ALA A 22 -0.67 9.21 -11.26
N ILE A 23 -1.55 9.24 -10.26
CA ILE A 23 -2.06 10.50 -9.68
C ILE A 23 -0.92 11.28 -9.02
N ALA A 24 -0.05 10.59 -8.25
CA ALA A 24 1.09 11.22 -7.60
C ALA A 24 2.11 11.79 -8.61
N ASP A 25 2.32 11.09 -9.72
CA ASP A 25 3.18 11.53 -10.81
C ASP A 25 2.62 12.78 -11.51
N ALA A 26 1.32 12.78 -11.80
CA ALA A 26 0.64 13.96 -12.36
C ALA A 26 0.71 15.14 -11.39
N ALA A 27 0.50 14.93 -10.10
CA ALA A 27 0.60 15.98 -9.09
C ALA A 27 2.03 16.53 -8.95
N GLU A 28 3.06 15.68 -9.00
CA GLU A 28 4.46 16.10 -9.01
C GLU A 28 4.79 16.98 -10.21
N SER A 29 4.26 16.66 -11.40
CA SER A 29 4.46 17.50 -12.60
C SER A 29 3.86 18.90 -12.48
N GLN A 30 2.83 19.07 -11.65
CA GLN A 30 2.18 20.37 -11.40
C GLN A 30 2.84 21.12 -10.22
N ARG A 31 3.38 20.38 -9.25
CA ARG A 31 4.03 20.94 -8.06
C ARG A 31 5.19 20.04 -7.62
N VAL A 32 6.40 20.52 -7.88
CA VAL A 32 7.63 19.86 -7.42
C VAL A 32 7.61 19.69 -5.89
N GLY A 33 7.98 18.51 -5.42
CA GLY A 33 8.02 18.13 -4.01
C GLY A 33 6.72 17.51 -3.48
N PHE A 34 5.68 17.40 -4.30
CA PHE A 34 4.42 16.76 -3.92
C PHE A 34 4.63 15.32 -3.42
N LYS A 35 5.45 14.52 -4.10
CA LYS A 35 5.76 13.14 -3.72
C LYS A 35 6.38 13.03 -2.33
N GLY A 36 7.20 14.01 -1.92
CA GLY A 36 7.76 14.05 -0.57
C GLY A 36 6.68 14.26 0.49
N HIS A 37 5.74 15.17 0.24
CA HIS A 37 4.58 15.38 1.12
C HIS A 37 3.66 14.16 1.15
N LEU A 38 3.40 13.54 0.00
CA LEU A 38 2.61 12.32 -0.11
C LEU A 38 3.26 11.17 0.67
N ALA A 39 4.56 10.95 0.55
CA ALA A 39 5.28 9.90 1.27
C ALA A 39 5.14 10.07 2.80
N SER A 40 5.20 11.31 3.31
CA SER A 40 4.96 11.60 4.73
C SER A 40 3.53 11.28 5.15
N ALA A 41 2.54 11.70 4.35
CA ALA A 41 1.12 11.41 4.61
C ALA A 41 0.84 9.89 4.59
N LEU A 42 1.43 9.15 3.66
CA LEU A 42 1.30 7.70 3.56
C LEU A 42 1.96 6.98 4.74
N GLN A 43 3.08 7.46 5.27
CA GLN A 43 3.68 6.87 6.47
C GLN A 43 2.75 6.98 7.69
N THR A 44 2.03 8.08 7.81
CA THR A 44 0.99 8.28 8.84
C THR A 44 -0.18 7.32 8.61
N ALA A 45 -0.70 7.24 7.39
CA ALA A 45 -1.82 6.37 7.05
C ALA A 45 -1.50 4.87 7.18
N ALA A 46 -0.26 4.47 6.90
CA ALA A 46 0.24 3.10 7.07
C ALA A 46 0.51 2.72 8.54
N ARG A 47 0.46 3.72 9.45
CA ARG A 47 0.81 3.60 10.86
C ARG A 47 2.19 2.96 11.11
N ASN A 48 3.11 3.04 10.14
CA ASN A 48 4.42 2.37 10.20
C ASN A 48 5.31 2.86 11.35
N ARG A 49 5.08 4.09 11.84
CA ARG A 49 5.86 4.68 12.95
C ARG A 49 5.24 4.43 14.33
N ASN A 50 4.08 3.78 14.40
CA ASN A 50 3.42 3.50 15.67
C ASN A 50 3.84 2.12 16.19
N THR A 51 4.87 2.07 17.03
CA THR A 51 5.46 0.83 17.56
C THR A 51 4.51 0.00 18.44
N GLY A 52 3.43 0.61 18.96
CA GLY A 52 2.39 -0.09 19.73
C GLY A 52 1.17 -0.50 18.90
N HIS A 53 1.15 -0.24 17.59
CA HIS A 53 0.01 -0.54 16.72
C HIS A 53 0.20 -1.88 16.02
N THR A 54 -0.76 -2.79 16.23
CA THR A 54 -0.83 -4.04 15.45
C THR A 54 -1.33 -3.69 14.05
N PRO A 55 -0.57 -3.97 12.98
CA PRO A 55 -0.97 -3.68 11.61
C PRO A 55 -2.34 -4.29 11.31
N THR A 56 -3.21 -3.54 10.64
CA THR A 56 -4.54 -3.99 10.25
C THR A 56 -4.70 -3.96 8.73
N LEU A 57 -5.74 -4.62 8.22
CA LEU A 57 -6.10 -4.55 6.80
C LEU A 57 -6.37 -3.12 6.30
N MET A 58 -6.81 -2.20 7.18
CA MET A 58 -7.04 -0.81 6.81
C MET A 58 -5.74 -0.05 6.55
N ASP A 59 -4.64 -0.45 7.19
CA ASP A 59 -3.33 0.18 7.02
C ASP A 59 -2.64 -0.31 5.74
N PHE A 60 -3.05 -1.49 5.25
CA PHE A 60 -2.34 -2.24 4.23
C PHE A 60 -2.26 -1.55 2.85
N PRO A 61 -3.33 -0.93 2.30
CA PRO A 61 -3.23 -0.23 1.02
C PRO A 61 -2.17 0.88 1.02
N SER A 62 -2.04 1.61 2.12
CA SER A 62 -1.02 2.65 2.27
C SER A 62 0.40 2.08 2.27
N ARG A 63 0.58 0.88 2.85
CA ARG A 63 1.86 0.14 2.83
C ARG A 63 2.21 -0.35 1.43
N VAL A 64 1.23 -0.85 0.69
CA VAL A 64 1.40 -1.26 -0.72
C VAL A 64 1.83 -0.06 -1.57
N LEU A 65 1.18 1.10 -1.42
CA LEU A 65 1.56 2.30 -2.16
C LEU A 65 2.96 2.81 -1.77
N LEU A 66 3.34 2.76 -0.48
CA LEU A 66 4.71 3.08 -0.03
C LEU A 66 5.76 2.16 -0.67
N ALA A 67 5.48 0.85 -0.77
CA ALA A 67 6.36 -0.08 -1.47
C ALA A 67 6.49 0.29 -2.96
N HIS A 68 5.41 0.79 -3.56
CA HIS A 68 5.39 1.24 -4.95
C HIS A 68 6.22 2.50 -5.21
N GLN A 69 6.40 3.36 -4.20
CA GLN A 69 7.29 4.51 -4.26
C GLN A 69 8.77 4.14 -4.10
N GLY A 70 9.07 2.92 -3.65
CA GLY A 70 10.43 2.39 -3.55
C GLY A 70 11.02 2.01 -4.92
N ARG A 71 12.35 1.83 -4.98
CA ARG A 71 13.06 1.51 -6.25
C ARG A 71 12.66 0.17 -6.87
N SER A 72 12.30 -0.81 -6.05
CA SER A 72 12.05 -2.20 -6.52
C SER A 72 10.59 -2.46 -6.92
N GLY A 73 9.68 -1.50 -6.68
CA GLY A 73 8.25 -1.70 -6.86
C GLY A 73 7.66 -2.77 -5.91
N PRO A 74 6.33 -2.99 -5.97
CA PRO A 74 5.65 -3.98 -5.15
C PRO A 74 5.85 -5.39 -5.72
N ASP A 75 6.28 -6.32 -4.87
CA ASP A 75 6.33 -7.76 -5.18
C ASP A 75 4.99 -8.42 -4.82
N LEU A 76 4.37 -9.07 -5.81
CA LEU A 76 3.09 -9.75 -5.64
C LEU A 76 3.16 -10.86 -4.59
N GLU A 77 4.25 -11.64 -4.58
CA GLU A 77 4.38 -12.72 -3.61
C GLU A 77 4.49 -12.17 -2.19
N GLN A 78 5.32 -11.14 -1.99
CA GLN A 78 5.45 -10.49 -0.69
C GLN A 78 4.14 -9.88 -0.21
N ILE A 79 3.42 -9.15 -1.07
CA ILE A 79 2.13 -8.55 -0.71
C ILE A 79 1.09 -9.62 -0.41
N THR A 80 1.07 -10.73 -1.15
CA THR A 80 0.15 -11.85 -0.87
C THR A 80 0.44 -12.46 0.49
N ARG A 81 1.72 -12.71 0.83
CA ARG A 81 2.11 -13.22 2.15
C ARG A 81 1.72 -12.29 3.28
N ASP A 82 1.97 -10.99 3.12
CA ASP A 82 1.64 -9.98 4.14
C ASP A 82 0.11 -9.86 4.32
N LEU A 83 -0.64 -9.91 3.23
CA LEU A 83 -2.10 -9.90 3.25
C LEU A 83 -2.67 -11.13 3.97
N GLU A 84 -2.15 -12.32 3.67
CA GLU A 84 -2.56 -13.56 4.34
C GLU A 84 -2.21 -13.53 5.83
N ALA A 85 -1.05 -12.99 6.20
CA ALA A 85 -0.68 -12.83 7.60
C ALA A 85 -1.69 -11.92 8.33
N LEU A 86 -2.09 -10.80 7.72
CA LEU A 86 -3.11 -9.89 8.27
C LEU A 86 -4.50 -10.52 8.36
N LEU A 87 -4.92 -11.28 7.34
CA LEU A 87 -6.22 -11.96 7.32
C LEU A 87 -6.33 -13.05 8.39
N ASN A 88 -5.21 -13.66 8.78
CA ASN A 88 -5.16 -14.69 9.80
C ASN A 88 -4.94 -14.15 11.22
N GLN A 89 -4.83 -12.83 11.41
CA GLN A 89 -4.72 -12.25 12.75
C GLN A 89 -6.05 -12.36 13.52
N PRO A 90 -6.00 -12.71 14.82
CA PRO A 90 -7.18 -12.65 15.67
C PRO A 90 -7.66 -11.20 15.80
N SER A 91 -8.97 -10.99 15.58
CA SER A 91 -9.64 -9.68 15.64
C SER A 91 -9.84 -9.18 17.07
#